data_AF-A0A2D6N7W8-F1
#
_entry.id   AF-A0A2D6N7W8-F1
#
_cell.length_a   1.000
_cell.length_b   1.000
_cell.length_c   1.000
_cell.angle_alpha   90.00
_cell.angle_beta   90.00
_cell.angle_gamma   90.00
#
_symmetry.space_group_name_H-M   'P 1'
#
loop_
_entity.id
_entity.type
_entity.pdbx_description
1 polymer ?
#
loop_
_entity_poly.entity_id
_entity_poly.type
_entity_poly.pdbx_seq_one_letter_code
_entity_poly.pdbx_strand_id
1 'polypeptide(L)'
;MVPQIWAADWFEWEGKFWSVPPRQGLPKPYQQPHPPIWVAALQAATYELAAQKGIGVLAMGASDPSVLEPYIGAYHDTVGKAAPVGGAVNAQWASQTIGICTEDNREGRELGTLSIKNFFGPDRPYAKGVDDIYSRLLKQ
;
A
#
# COMPACT_ATOMS: atom_id res chain seq x y z
N MET A 1 -16.19 4.67 4.90
CA MET A 1 -16.68 5.96 4.37
C MET A 1 -16.55 6.02 2.85
N VAL A 2 -15.36 6.10 2.27
CA VAL A 2 -15.18 6.35 0.82
C VAL A 2 -15.96 5.41 -0.12
N PRO A 3 -15.96 4.08 0.04
CA PRO A 3 -16.75 3.21 -0.86
C PRO A 3 -18.26 3.45 -0.78
N GLN A 4 -18.76 3.92 0.37
CA GLN A 4 -20.17 4.28 0.53
C GLN A 4 -20.51 5.57 -0.21
N ILE A 5 -19.58 6.54 -0.25
CA ILE A 5 -19.73 7.78 -1.05
C ILE A 5 -19.88 7.44 -2.55
N TRP A 6 -19.12 6.45 -3.02
CA TRP A 6 -19.17 5.99 -4.40
C TRP A 6 -20.47 5.26 -4.74
N ALA A 7 -20.97 4.44 -3.82
CA ALA A 7 -22.17 3.63 -4.04
C ALA A 7 -23.48 4.39 -3.83
N ALA A 8 -23.53 5.32 -2.89
CA ALA A 8 -24.75 6.06 -2.56
C ALA A 8 -24.99 7.21 -3.53
N ASP A 9 -26.25 7.55 -3.81
CA ASP A 9 -26.60 8.76 -4.55
C ASP A 9 -26.27 10.01 -3.71
N TRP A 10 -26.96 10.14 -2.58
CA TRP A 10 -26.69 11.09 -1.50
C TRP A 10 -25.99 10.40 -0.34
N PHE A 11 -25.00 11.08 0.24
CA PHE A 11 -24.19 10.58 1.34
C PHE A 11 -24.15 11.59 2.49
N GLU A 12 -24.29 11.10 3.71
CA GLU A 12 -24.06 11.82 4.96
C GLU A 12 -23.30 10.91 5.93
N TRP A 13 -22.55 11.50 6.86
CA TRP A 13 -21.77 10.74 7.84
C TRP A 13 -21.54 11.53 9.11
N GLU A 14 -21.79 10.91 10.26
CA GLU A 14 -21.39 11.43 11.56
C GLU A 14 -20.41 10.44 12.20
N GLY A 15 -19.14 10.83 12.30
CA GLY A 15 -18.08 9.98 12.82
C GLY A 15 -17.17 10.69 13.80
N LYS A 16 -16.35 9.89 14.50
CA LYS A 16 -15.42 10.38 15.52
C LYS A 16 -14.46 11.47 15.01
N PHE A 17 -13.99 11.35 13.77
CA PHE A 17 -12.97 12.23 13.20
C PHE A 17 -13.54 13.19 12.14
N TRP A 18 -14.65 12.84 11.51
CA TRP A 18 -15.26 13.60 10.43
C TRP A 18 -16.78 13.57 10.52
N SER A 19 -17.40 14.74 10.32
CA SER A 19 -18.83 14.89 10.03
C SER A 19 -18.97 15.43 8.61
N VAL A 20 -19.88 14.85 7.84
CA VAL A 20 -20.15 15.16 6.44
C VAL A 20 -21.65 15.39 6.29
N PRO A 21 -22.12 16.64 6.14
CA PRO A 21 -23.53 16.90 5.88
C PRO A 21 -23.95 16.38 4.50
N PRO A 22 -25.27 16.14 4.29
CA PRO A 22 -25.83 15.53 3.10
C PRO A 22 -25.32 16.16 1.80
N ARG A 23 -24.71 15.32 0.94
CA ARG A 23 -24.19 15.76 -0.36
C ARG A 23 -24.07 14.59 -1.33
N GLN A 24 -24.06 14.91 -2.63
CA GLN A 24 -23.74 13.93 -3.68
C GLN A 24 -22.25 13.99 -4.02
N GLY A 25 -21.57 12.85 -4.01
CA GLY A 25 -20.25 12.70 -4.61
C GLY A 25 -20.37 12.46 -6.11
N LEU A 26 -19.95 13.42 -6.94
CA LEU A 26 -19.96 13.32 -8.41
C LEU A 26 -18.58 13.63 -9.00
N PRO A 27 -18.21 13.04 -10.15
CA PRO A 27 -18.93 11.98 -10.87
C PRO A 27 -18.88 10.64 -10.12
N LYS A 28 -19.82 9.73 -10.42
CA LYS A 28 -19.80 8.37 -9.89
C LYS A 28 -18.74 7.53 -10.60
N PRO A 29 -18.11 6.55 -9.93
CA PRO A 29 -17.17 5.67 -10.61
C PRO A 29 -17.85 4.86 -11.71
N TYR A 30 -17.13 4.67 -12.81
CA TYR A 30 -17.61 3.86 -13.93
C TYR A 30 -17.60 2.36 -13.61
N GLN A 31 -16.58 1.88 -12.91
CA GLN A 31 -16.43 0.48 -12.52
C GLN A 31 -17.40 0.14 -11.38
N GLN A 32 -17.99 -1.06 -11.44
CA GLN A 32 -18.90 -1.57 -10.42
C GLN A 32 -18.24 -2.69 -9.58
N PRO A 33 -18.47 -2.74 -8.26
CA PRO A 33 -19.20 -1.74 -7.46
C PRO A 33 -18.43 -0.42 -7.28
N HIS A 34 -17.12 -0.45 -7.50
CA HIS A 34 -16.20 0.69 -7.57
C HIS A 34 -14.84 0.18 -8.10
N PRO A 35 -13.85 1.04 -8.40
CA PRO A 35 -12.51 0.60 -8.75
C PRO A 35 -11.88 -0.28 -7.64
N PRO A 36 -11.12 -1.34 -7.95
CA PRO A 36 -10.50 -2.19 -6.93
C PRO A 36 -9.70 -1.37 -5.91
N ILE A 37 -9.93 -1.61 -4.63
CA ILE A 37 -9.24 -0.89 -3.55
C ILE A 37 -7.92 -1.60 -3.26
N TRP A 38 -6.88 -0.79 -3.07
CA TRP A 38 -5.53 -1.22 -2.74
C TRP A 38 -5.00 -0.44 -1.54
N VAL A 39 -4.13 -1.06 -0.76
CA VAL A 39 -3.39 -0.39 0.32
C VAL A 39 -1.89 -0.63 0.16
N ALA A 40 -1.12 0.45 0.27
CA ALA A 40 0.33 0.34 0.42
C ALA A 40 0.63 -0.22 1.81
N ALA A 41 1.35 -1.33 1.88
CA ALA A 41 1.62 -2.03 3.12
C ALA A 41 3.09 -2.44 3.19
N LEU A 42 3.70 -2.22 4.36
CA LEU A 42 5.11 -2.53 4.64
C LEU A 42 5.26 -3.32 5.95
N GLN A 43 4.16 -3.62 6.63
CA GLN A 43 4.14 -4.22 7.97
C GLN A 43 3.08 -5.32 8.03
N ALA A 44 3.37 -6.37 8.81
CA ALA A 44 2.48 -7.52 8.99
C ALA A 44 1.06 -7.12 9.39
N ALA A 45 0.92 -6.21 10.35
CA ALA A 45 -0.38 -5.71 10.81
C ALA A 45 -1.23 -5.08 9.69
N THR A 46 -0.60 -4.42 8.72
CA THR A 46 -1.32 -3.84 7.58
C THR A 46 -1.78 -4.92 6.60
N TYR A 47 -1.00 -5.99 6.40
CA TYR A 47 -1.42 -7.13 5.58
C TYR A 47 -2.63 -7.85 6.18
N GLU A 48 -2.61 -8.08 7.49
CA GLU A 48 -3.73 -8.67 8.23
C GLU A 48 -4.99 -7.81 8.13
N LEU A 49 -4.85 -6.50 8.32
CA LEU A 49 -5.96 -5.56 8.16
C LEU A 49 -6.50 -5.58 6.72
N ALA A 50 -5.63 -5.60 5.72
CA ALA A 50 -6.04 -5.68 4.32
C ALA A 50 -6.84 -6.96 4.04
N ALA A 51 -6.38 -8.10 4.56
CA ALA A 51 -7.07 -9.38 4.44
C ALA A 51 -8.46 -9.32 5.08
N GLN A 52 -8.56 -8.86 6.33
CA GLN A 52 -9.84 -8.75 7.04
C GLN A 52 -10.85 -7.82 6.37
N LYS A 53 -10.37 -6.82 5.62
CA LYS A 53 -11.19 -5.82 4.92
C LYS A 53 -11.43 -6.12 3.44
N GLY A 54 -10.87 -7.22 2.91
CA GLY A 54 -11.02 -7.60 1.51
C GLY A 54 -10.30 -6.66 0.54
N ILE A 55 -9.17 -6.08 0.95
CA ILE A 55 -8.41 -5.07 0.20
C ILE A 55 -7.17 -5.72 -0.44
N GLY A 56 -6.83 -5.30 -1.66
CA GLY A 56 -5.61 -5.74 -2.33
C GLY A 56 -4.36 -5.11 -1.71
N VAL A 57 -3.25 -5.85 -1.69
CA VAL A 57 -2.00 -5.40 -1.07
C VAL A 57 -1.01 -4.94 -2.12
N LEU A 58 -0.44 -3.75 -1.90
CA LEU A 58 0.76 -3.27 -2.58
C LEU A 58 1.94 -3.31 -1.59
N ALA A 59 2.67 -4.42 -1.58
CA ALA A 59 3.87 -4.62 -0.77
C ALA A 59 5.09 -3.98 -1.44
N MET A 60 5.24 -2.67 -1.26
CA MET A 60 6.28 -1.85 -1.92
C MET A 60 7.62 -1.85 -1.16
N GLY A 61 7.93 -2.90 -0.41
CA GLY A 61 9.19 -3.06 0.30
C GLY A 61 10.23 -3.82 -0.52
N ALA A 62 11.50 -3.45 -0.39
CA ALA A 62 12.62 -4.27 -0.87
C ALA A 62 12.90 -5.38 0.15
N SER A 63 12.09 -6.44 0.13
CA SER A 63 12.26 -7.62 0.97
C SER A 63 12.58 -8.83 0.11
N ASP A 64 13.36 -9.76 0.67
CA ASP A 64 13.53 -11.07 0.05
C ASP A 64 12.15 -11.75 -0.08
N PRO A 65 11.84 -12.40 -1.23
CA PRO A 65 10.56 -13.10 -1.40
C PRO A 65 10.25 -14.09 -0.26
N SER A 66 11.24 -14.79 0.29
CA SER A 66 11.04 -15.76 1.37
C SER A 66 10.54 -15.10 2.67
N VAL A 67 10.85 -13.81 2.88
CA VAL A 67 10.35 -13.05 4.03
C VAL A 67 8.87 -12.74 3.87
N LEU A 68 8.39 -12.57 2.63
CA LEU A 68 7.00 -12.24 2.35
C LEU A 68 6.09 -13.47 2.28
N GLU A 69 6.63 -14.63 1.92
CA GLU A 69 5.90 -15.90 1.77
C GLU A 69 4.89 -16.19 2.91
N PRO A 70 5.28 -16.18 4.21
CA PRO A 70 4.31 -16.47 5.28
C PRO A 70 3.18 -15.44 5.37
N TYR A 71 3.46 -14.17 5.06
CA TYR A 71 2.44 -13.11 5.08
C TYR A 71 1.48 -13.20 3.90
N ILE A 72 1.99 -13.56 2.72
CA ILE A 72 1.17 -13.81 1.52
C ILE A 72 0.23 -14.99 1.78
N GLY A 73 0.73 -16.09 2.36
CA GLY A 73 -0.08 -17.24 2.73
C GLY A 73 -1.19 -16.86 3.72
N ALA A 74 -0.83 -16.23 4.84
CA ALA A 74 -1.80 -15.80 5.85
C ALA A 74 -2.86 -14.81 5.30
N TYR A 75 -2.45 -13.92 4.38
CA TYR A 75 -3.36 -13.02 3.68
C TYR A 75 -4.40 -13.82 2.86
N HIS A 76 -3.95 -14.75 2.03
CA HIS A 76 -4.86 -15.52 1.17
C HIS A 76 -5.78 -16.48 1.93
N ASP A 77 -5.33 -17.02 3.07
CA ASP A 77 -6.16 -17.86 3.97
C ASP A 77 -7.34 -17.10 4.59
N THR A 78 -7.21 -15.77 4.68
CA THR A 78 -8.14 -14.89 5.40
C THR A 78 -9.02 -14.07 4.45
N VAL A 79 -8.45 -13.54 3.36
CA VAL A 79 -9.11 -12.51 2.52
C VAL A 79 -10.43 -12.98 1.88
N GLY A 80 -10.55 -14.28 1.57
CA GLY A 80 -11.79 -14.84 1.02
C GLY A 80 -12.97 -14.86 2.02
N LYS A 81 -12.69 -14.71 3.33
CA LYS A 81 -13.69 -14.68 4.41
C LYS A 81 -13.99 -13.26 4.87
N ALA A 82 -13.42 -12.25 4.22
CA ALA A 82 -13.56 -10.87 4.60
C ALA A 82 -15.01 -10.38 4.49
N ALA A 83 -15.37 -9.41 5.33
CA ALA A 83 -16.49 -8.52 5.06
C ALA A 83 -15.93 -7.30 4.28
N PRO A 84 -16.02 -7.29 2.93
CA PRO A 84 -15.31 -6.31 2.13
C PRO A 84 -15.84 -4.89 2.39
N VAL A 85 -14.93 -3.96 2.67
CA VAL A 85 -15.30 -2.55 2.94
C VAL A 85 -15.97 -1.86 1.76
N GLY A 86 -15.75 -2.39 0.56
CA GLY A 86 -16.28 -1.90 -0.70
C GLY A 86 -17.43 -2.74 -1.28
N GLY A 87 -17.90 -3.76 -0.56
CA GLY A 87 -18.91 -4.69 -1.08
C GLY A 87 -18.37 -5.76 -2.05
N ALA A 88 -17.11 -5.62 -2.51
CA ALA A 88 -16.40 -6.66 -3.25
C ALA A 88 -14.99 -6.86 -2.70
N VAL A 89 -14.51 -8.11 -2.71
CA VAL A 89 -13.15 -8.49 -2.29
C VAL A 89 -12.18 -8.26 -3.44
N ASN A 90 -11.08 -7.56 -3.18
CA ASN A 90 -9.88 -7.57 -4.01
C ASN A 90 -8.82 -8.44 -3.32
N ALA A 91 -8.70 -9.71 -3.75
CA ALA A 91 -7.78 -10.69 -3.16
C ALA A 91 -6.40 -10.72 -3.83
N GLN A 92 -5.96 -9.60 -4.41
CA GLN A 92 -4.69 -9.55 -5.14
C GLN A 92 -3.54 -9.03 -4.27
N TRP A 93 -2.36 -9.56 -4.55
CA TRP A 93 -1.09 -9.15 -3.97
C TRP A 93 -0.14 -8.69 -5.06
N ALA A 94 0.44 -7.51 -4.90
CA ALA A 94 1.53 -7.03 -5.74
C ALA A 94 2.73 -6.68 -4.87
N SER A 95 3.90 -7.19 -5.26
CA SER A 95 5.18 -6.83 -4.66
C SER A 95 6.01 -6.02 -5.65
N GLN A 96 6.76 -5.06 -5.13
CA GLN A 96 7.74 -4.33 -5.92
C GLN A 96 9.10 -5.04 -5.86
N THR A 97 9.80 -5.10 -6.99
CA THR A 97 11.23 -5.44 -7.02
C THR A 97 11.97 -4.47 -7.93
N ILE A 98 13.25 -4.23 -7.64
CA ILE A 98 14.12 -3.42 -8.50
C ILE A 98 14.77 -4.37 -9.50
N GLY A 99 14.42 -4.21 -10.78
CA GLY A 99 15.07 -4.91 -11.89
C GLY A 99 15.98 -3.98 -12.67
N ILE A 100 17.23 -4.39 -12.90
CA ILE A 100 18.12 -3.75 -13.87
C ILE A 100 18.48 -4.79 -14.93
N CYS A 101 18.17 -4.47 -16.18
CA CYS A 101 18.40 -5.32 -17.33
C CYS A 101 19.40 -4.64 -18.27
N THR A 102 20.54 -5.29 -18.47
CA THR A 102 21.64 -4.87 -19.34
C THR A 102 22.08 -6.05 -20.18
N GLU A 103 22.85 -5.80 -21.24
CA GLU A 103 23.39 -6.88 -22.08
C GLU A 103 24.46 -7.70 -21.32
N ASP A 104 25.21 -7.07 -20.40
CA ASP A 104 26.18 -7.74 -19.52
C ASP A 104 25.62 -7.89 -18.09
N ASN A 105 25.59 -9.13 -17.59
CA ASN A 105 25.18 -9.46 -16.22
C ASN A 105 26.05 -8.77 -15.16
N ARG A 106 27.35 -8.56 -15.42
CA ARG A 106 28.24 -7.88 -14.49
C ARG A 106 27.84 -6.41 -14.36
N GLU A 107 27.68 -5.72 -15.47
CA GLU A 107 27.22 -4.32 -15.52
C GLU A 107 25.89 -4.16 -14.78
N GLY A 108 24.92 -5.04 -15.05
CA GLY A 108 23.60 -4.99 -14.42
C GLY A 108 23.67 -5.10 -12.89
N ARG A 109 24.56 -5.96 -12.37
CA ARG A 109 24.80 -6.09 -10.92
C ARG A 109 25.48 -4.87 -10.33
N GLU A 110 26.46 -4.30 -11.03
CA GLU A 110 27.18 -3.10 -10.58
C GLU A 110 26.21 -1.90 -10.49
N LEU A 111 25.39 -1.68 -11.52
CA LEU A 111 24.34 -0.65 -11.52
C LEU A 111 23.25 -0.92 -10.48
N GLY A 112 22.83 -2.18 -10.32
CA GLY A 112 21.82 -2.57 -9.33
C GLY A 112 22.29 -2.25 -7.92
N THR A 113 23.53 -2.61 -7.63
CA THR A 113 24.20 -2.32 -6.36
C THR A 113 24.29 -0.82 -6.12
N LEU A 114 24.68 -0.04 -7.13
CA LEU A 114 24.78 1.41 -7.02
C LEU A 114 23.42 2.06 -6.76
N SER A 115 22.37 1.63 -7.47
CA SER A 115 21.00 2.12 -7.29
C SER A 115 20.49 1.89 -5.87
N ILE A 116 20.62 0.65 -5.37
CA ILE A 116 20.21 0.30 -4.00
C ILE A 116 21.02 1.09 -2.96
N LYS A 117 22.34 1.24 -3.15
CA LYS A 117 23.18 2.07 -2.26
C LYS A 117 22.73 3.52 -2.21
N ASN A 118 22.39 4.12 -3.35
CA ASN A 118 21.94 5.51 -3.41
C ASN A 118 20.56 5.72 -2.76
N PHE A 119 19.65 4.72 -2.87
CA PHE A 119 18.30 4.83 -2.33
C PHE A 119 18.23 4.46 -0.83
N PHE A 120 18.86 3.36 -0.43
CA PHE A 120 18.75 2.81 0.93
C PHE A 120 19.96 3.13 1.82
N GLY A 121 21.10 3.50 1.25
CA GLY A 121 22.34 3.77 1.98
C GLY A 121 22.23 4.97 2.93
N PRO A 122 23.23 5.12 3.82
CA PRO A 122 23.23 6.18 4.83
C PRO A 122 23.37 7.59 4.22
N ASP A 123 24.08 7.72 3.09
CA ASP A 123 24.40 9.01 2.47
C ASP A 123 23.37 9.48 1.43
N ARG A 124 22.08 9.35 1.74
CA ARG A 124 21.01 9.72 0.79
C ARG A 124 21.14 11.19 0.40
N PRO A 125 21.02 11.55 -0.89
CA PRO A 125 21.18 12.94 -1.33
C PRO A 125 20.27 13.94 -0.61
N TYR A 126 19.08 13.50 -0.21
CA TYR A 126 18.06 14.28 0.48
C TYR A 126 18.13 14.21 2.02
N ALA A 127 18.99 13.38 2.60
CA ALA A 127 19.27 13.31 4.03
C ALA A 127 20.70 13.74 4.38
N LYS A 128 21.50 14.13 3.38
CA LYS A 128 22.89 14.55 3.54
C LYS A 128 22.99 15.69 4.55
N GLY A 129 23.68 15.44 5.68
CA GLY A 129 23.90 16.42 6.74
C GLY A 129 22.77 16.55 7.76
N VAL A 130 21.73 15.71 7.70
CA VAL A 130 20.68 15.68 8.71
C VAL A 130 20.68 14.33 9.41
N ASP A 131 21.52 14.22 10.45
CA ASP A 131 21.28 13.23 11.47
C ASP A 131 19.93 13.55 12.11
N ASP A 132 19.05 12.55 12.15
CA ASP A 132 17.87 12.57 13.02
C ASP A 132 16.65 13.41 12.54
N ILE A 133 16.30 13.29 11.25
CA ILE A 133 15.07 13.89 10.68
C ILE A 133 13.81 13.51 11.46
N TYR A 134 13.68 12.25 11.89
CA TYR A 134 12.44 11.75 12.49
C TYR A 134 12.28 12.11 13.97
N SER A 135 13.37 12.20 14.76
CA SER A 135 13.25 12.56 16.18
C SER A 135 12.89 14.03 16.41
N ARG A 136 13.13 14.91 15.43
CA ARG A 136 12.62 16.29 15.50
C ARG A 136 11.10 16.36 15.32
N LEU A 137 10.53 15.49 14.48
CA LEU A 137 9.09 15.43 14.22
C LEU A 137 8.30 14.85 15.40
N LEU A 138 8.91 13.95 16.18
CA LEU A 138 8.29 13.34 17.36
C LEU A 138 8.33 14.23 18.62
N LYS A 139 9.00 15.39 18.55
CA LYS A 139 9.14 16.35 19.66
C LYS A 139 8.26 17.60 19.52
N GLN A 140 7.44 17.68 18.48
CA GLN A 140 6.43 18.73 18.27
C GLN A 140 5.04 18.16 18.57
#